data_AF-A0A9W8RXQ8-F1
#
_entry.id   AF-A0A9W8RXQ8-F1
#
_cell.length_a   1.000
_cell.length_b   1.000
_cell.length_c   1.000
_cell.angle_alpha   90.00
_cell.angle_beta   90.00
_cell.angle_gamma   90.00
#
_symmetry.space_group_name_H-M   'P 1'
#
loop_
_entity.id
_entity.type
_entity.pdbx_description
1 polymer ?
#
loop_
_entity_poly.entity_id
_entity_poly.type
_entity_poly.pdbx_seq_one_letter_code
_entity_poly.pdbx_strand_id
1 'polypeptide(L)'
;MDHSLENHKSYIGRPISELPTPSLVINLPVLKKNVDTLHQDVEKLGIGFRPHVKTLKSLEVTRMMMAGGKYKGIIASTIPEIQGALPLVKEGLLEECLYGLPVYPGVLPRLAELRKTLRVMLMVDNEQQISFLEESDSSKEPWDIFIKLDVGSHRAGIATNSEALHRLVERAEKSPAVNIYGFYCHAGHSYAGRSRNDAEELLSVEVSSVLSAAKLLPSDRRLVISVGSTPTAHVVESLKASIPDNIKLELHAGNFPCNDLQQVSTGVVTESQQAVSIAAEVCSVYPERNEALVNAGVIALSREQSAYSGFGRVVGSPAWSVVRLSQEHGILGTSEGRKVDEDFKVGQRVELWCQHACIAAAAFYVYYVADEEGITNKNPAFPYLIPGAFPQALPIPPEQFESSLQSALHPTSAIMSYADIAASGPKQTPEEAAAPQPPQVISDESASTASLVDVDLPSVHTVPNDFLEQDVQTETQAARLEREDEAREEKRKRDAAAAKAKRTDNWLIQQFSRLSDGSATGLVIANLATVVGLSAYLGYKGWGLYEKGKLDWKAVGIGAGILASVSAAEGVVGRYLYKGKKGGSS
;
A
#
# COMPACT_ATOMS: atom_id res chain seq x y z
N MET A 1 20.78 20.59 -10.62
CA MET A 1 20.55 21.24 -9.32
C MET A 1 21.62 20.74 -8.37
N ASP A 2 22.31 21.63 -7.68
CA ASP A 2 23.46 21.30 -6.84
C ASP A 2 22.97 20.68 -5.52
N HIS A 3 22.81 19.35 -5.54
CA HIS A 3 22.33 18.53 -4.43
C HIS A 3 23.49 17.99 -3.57
N SER A 4 24.62 18.69 -3.50
CA SER A 4 25.71 18.24 -2.63
C SER A 4 25.22 18.19 -1.18
N LEU A 5 25.60 17.13 -0.45
CA LEU A 5 25.34 17.03 0.99
C LEU A 5 25.87 18.25 1.77
N GLU A 6 26.82 19.00 1.19
CA GLU A 6 27.38 20.22 1.77
C GLU A 6 26.33 21.32 1.97
N ASN A 7 25.40 21.50 1.02
CA ASN A 7 24.31 22.48 1.16
C ASN A 7 23.36 22.11 2.31
N HIS A 8 23.14 20.80 2.53
CA HIS A 8 22.28 20.31 3.59
C HIS A 8 22.91 20.46 4.99
N LYS A 9 24.25 20.46 5.10
CA LYS A 9 24.95 20.66 6.39
C LYS A 9 24.69 22.03 7.00
N SER A 10 24.36 23.03 6.18
CA SER A 10 24.07 24.40 6.65
C SER A 10 22.83 24.50 7.55
N TYR A 11 21.93 23.51 7.51
CA TYR A 11 20.73 23.44 8.33
C TYR A 11 20.95 22.80 9.70
N ILE A 12 22.16 22.30 9.99
CA ILE A 12 22.50 21.79 11.31
C ILE A 12 22.44 22.93 12.34
N GLY A 13 21.76 22.71 13.45
CA GLY A 13 21.51 23.70 14.50
C GLY A 13 20.40 24.71 14.16
N ARG A 14 19.74 24.58 13.01
CA ARG A 14 18.58 25.41 12.64
C ARG A 14 17.28 24.78 13.14
N PRO A 15 16.24 25.59 13.41
CA PRO A 15 14.91 25.06 13.69
C PRO A 15 14.30 24.40 12.45
N ILE A 16 13.36 23.47 12.66
CA ILE A 16 12.62 22.78 11.58
C ILE A 16 11.95 23.78 10.62
N SER A 17 11.53 24.94 11.13
CA SER A 17 10.91 26.02 10.35
C SER A 17 11.83 26.67 9.30
N GLU A 18 13.15 26.48 9.40
CA GLU A 18 14.13 26.98 8.43
C GLU A 18 14.52 25.95 7.37
N LEU A 19 14.02 24.71 7.45
CA LEU A 19 14.33 23.67 6.46
C LEU A 19 13.80 24.03 5.07
N PRO A 20 14.49 23.57 4.00
CA PRO A 20 13.91 23.62 2.67
C PRO A 20 12.70 22.69 2.62
N THR A 21 11.62 23.07 1.92
CA THR A 21 10.41 22.25 1.86
C THR A 21 10.12 21.77 0.43
N PRO A 22 9.57 20.55 0.26
CA PRO A 22 9.28 19.59 1.32
C PRO A 22 10.54 18.87 1.84
N SER A 23 10.57 18.56 3.13
CA SER A 23 11.66 17.79 3.77
C SER A 23 11.14 16.74 4.74
N LEU A 24 11.80 15.58 4.81
CA LEU A 24 11.51 14.57 5.82
C LEU A 24 12.28 14.86 7.10
N VAL A 25 11.55 14.93 8.21
CA VAL A 25 12.09 15.16 9.54
C VAL A 25 11.94 13.90 10.39
N ILE A 26 13.01 13.53 11.10
CA ILE A 26 13.03 12.44 12.07
C ILE A 26 13.13 13.03 13.47
N ASN A 27 12.14 12.79 14.32
CA ASN A 27 12.21 13.07 15.74
C ASN A 27 13.03 11.98 16.45
N LEU A 28 14.29 12.29 16.77
CA LEU A 28 15.25 11.34 17.34
C LEU A 28 14.84 10.83 18.73
N PRO A 29 14.39 11.68 19.68
CA PRO A 29 13.90 11.19 20.97
C PRO A 29 12.77 10.15 20.84
N VAL A 30 11.79 10.40 19.97
CA VAL A 30 10.68 9.46 19.74
C VAL A 30 11.18 8.18 19.06
N LEU A 31 12.02 8.30 18.02
CA LEU A 31 12.59 7.15 17.32
C LEU A 31 13.38 6.26 18.29
N LYS A 32 14.25 6.85 19.10
CA LYS A 32 15.06 6.13 20.08
C LYS A 32 14.18 5.44 21.13
N LYS A 33 13.18 6.15 21.66
CA LYS A 33 12.23 5.57 22.61
C LYS A 33 11.52 4.34 22.03
N ASN A 34 11.05 4.43 20.78
CA ASN A 34 10.42 3.31 20.10
C ASN A 34 11.36 2.10 19.94
N VAL A 35 12.64 2.36 19.62
CA VAL A 35 13.67 1.32 19.52
C VAL A 35 13.93 0.65 20.87
N ASP A 36 14.16 1.48 21.90
CA ASP A 36 14.47 1.01 23.25
C ASP A 36 13.32 0.19 23.85
N THR A 37 12.06 0.59 23.62
CA THR A 37 10.88 -0.17 24.07
C THR A 37 10.86 -1.57 23.47
N LEU A 38 10.98 -1.72 22.15
CA LEU A 38 10.93 -3.05 21.53
C LEU A 38 12.11 -3.93 21.97
N HIS A 39 13.30 -3.34 22.13
CA HIS A 39 14.46 -4.08 22.64
C HIS A 39 14.25 -4.59 24.06
N GLN A 40 13.65 -3.78 24.95
CA GLN A 40 13.33 -4.21 26.30
C GLN A 40 12.36 -5.38 26.30
N ASP A 41 11.35 -5.38 25.43
CA ASP A 41 10.34 -6.43 25.41
C ASP A 41 10.87 -7.74 24.82
N VAL A 42 11.66 -7.66 23.75
CA VAL A 42 12.41 -8.81 23.20
C VAL A 42 13.36 -9.40 24.25
N GLU A 43 14.09 -8.56 24.98
CA GLU A 43 15.06 -8.99 25.99
C GLU A 43 14.38 -9.65 27.19
N LYS A 44 13.28 -9.10 27.70
CA LYS A 44 12.48 -9.71 28.79
C LYS A 44 11.99 -11.11 28.42
N LEU A 45 11.66 -11.34 27.15
CA LEU A 45 11.19 -12.64 26.65
C LEU A 45 12.34 -13.61 26.30
N GLY A 46 13.58 -13.12 26.23
CA GLY A 46 14.73 -13.94 25.84
C GLY A 46 14.69 -14.42 24.39
N ILE A 47 13.96 -13.73 23.49
CA ILE A 47 13.85 -14.10 22.07
C ILE A 47 14.87 -13.34 21.21
N GLY A 48 15.13 -13.83 20.00
CA GLY A 48 15.94 -13.13 19.02
C GLY A 48 15.21 -11.93 18.41
N PHE A 49 15.95 -11.05 17.74
CA PHE A 49 15.38 -9.98 16.93
C PHE A 49 16.16 -9.79 15.63
N ARG A 50 15.42 -9.58 14.53
CA ARG A 50 15.98 -9.32 13.20
C ARG A 50 15.27 -8.12 12.58
N PRO A 51 15.83 -6.90 12.67
CA PRO A 51 15.20 -5.71 12.13
C PRO A 51 15.11 -5.74 10.61
N HIS A 52 13.99 -5.26 10.08
CA HIS A 52 13.81 -5.07 8.66
C HIS A 52 14.16 -3.63 8.25
N VAL A 53 15.19 -3.46 7.42
CA VAL A 53 15.78 -2.14 7.14
C VAL A 53 14.98 -1.28 6.14
N LYS A 54 13.92 -1.81 5.53
CA LYS A 54 13.24 -1.20 4.39
C LYS A 54 12.59 0.17 4.66
N THR A 55 12.31 0.50 5.92
CA THR A 55 11.55 1.72 6.26
C THR A 55 12.38 2.97 6.01
N LEU A 56 13.58 3.05 6.59
CA LEU A 56 14.47 4.21 6.41
C LEU A 56 15.71 3.91 5.56
N LYS A 57 16.07 2.63 5.36
CA LYS A 57 17.22 2.22 4.52
C LYS A 57 18.50 2.99 4.84
N SER A 58 18.73 3.18 6.13
CA SER A 58 19.77 4.01 6.73
C SER A 58 20.70 3.16 7.57
N LEU A 59 22.01 3.37 7.44
CA LEU A 59 23.02 2.68 8.26
C LEU A 59 22.81 2.97 9.75
N GLU A 60 22.38 4.17 10.08
CA GLU A 60 22.46 4.70 11.42
C GLU A 60 21.25 4.28 12.24
N VAL A 61 20.07 4.30 11.60
CA VAL A 61 18.87 3.66 12.15
C VAL A 61 19.06 2.14 12.21
N THR A 62 19.71 1.52 11.21
CA THR A 62 20.00 0.08 11.24
C THR A 62 20.91 -0.27 12.41
N ARG A 63 21.98 0.50 12.65
CA ARG A 63 22.88 0.34 13.80
C ARG A 63 22.13 0.46 15.13
N MET A 64 21.20 1.40 15.23
CA MET A 64 20.31 1.53 16.38
C MET A 64 19.40 0.31 16.55
N MET A 65 18.69 -0.11 15.50
CA MET A 65 17.81 -1.28 15.57
C MET A 65 18.56 -2.58 15.92
N MET A 66 19.83 -2.69 15.53
CA MET A 66 20.72 -3.80 15.87
C MET A 66 21.29 -3.72 17.30
N ALA A 67 20.91 -2.71 18.09
CA ALA A 67 21.45 -2.45 19.43
C ALA A 67 22.98 -2.45 19.46
N GLY A 68 23.60 -1.73 18.51
CA GLY A 68 25.07 -1.64 18.43
C GLY A 68 25.77 -2.99 18.19
N GLY A 69 25.09 -3.93 17.54
CA GLY A 69 25.63 -5.25 17.21
C GLY A 69 25.24 -6.38 18.18
N LYS A 70 24.33 -6.14 19.14
CA LYS A 70 23.69 -7.23 19.92
C LYS A 70 22.90 -8.16 19.00
N TYR A 71 22.19 -7.60 18.03
CA TYR A 71 21.50 -8.35 16.98
C TYR A 71 22.34 -8.31 15.70
N LYS A 72 22.86 -9.47 15.29
CA LYS A 72 23.79 -9.62 14.17
C LYS A 72 23.13 -9.85 12.82
N GLY A 73 21.80 -9.82 12.77
CA GLY A 73 21.01 -10.15 11.58
C GLY A 73 20.09 -9.03 11.14
N ILE A 74 19.91 -8.84 9.83
CA ILE A 74 18.89 -7.92 9.27
C ILE A 74 18.00 -8.63 8.25
N ILE A 75 16.87 -8.00 7.89
CA ILE A 75 16.07 -8.31 6.70
C ILE A 75 16.16 -7.14 5.73
N ALA A 76 16.58 -7.43 4.50
CA ALA A 76 16.61 -6.47 3.40
C ALA A 76 15.61 -6.89 2.32
N SER A 77 14.78 -5.96 1.85
CA SER A 77 13.81 -6.19 0.79
C SER A 77 14.40 -6.15 -0.62
N THR A 78 15.61 -5.60 -0.77
CA THR A 78 16.25 -5.40 -2.07
C THR A 78 17.76 -5.59 -2.00
N ILE A 79 18.41 -5.88 -3.13
CA ILE A 79 19.88 -5.97 -3.21
C ILE A 79 20.60 -4.67 -2.80
N PRO A 80 20.15 -3.47 -3.24
CA PRO A 80 20.76 -2.22 -2.77
C PRO A 80 20.74 -2.04 -1.25
N GLU A 81 19.74 -2.58 -0.55
CA GLU A 81 19.72 -2.56 0.91
C GLU A 81 20.80 -3.44 1.53
N ILE A 82 21.07 -4.61 0.96
CA ILE A 82 22.16 -5.49 1.41
C ILE A 82 23.52 -4.82 1.16
N GLN A 83 23.72 -4.30 -0.06
CA GLN A 83 24.94 -3.59 -0.45
C GLN A 83 25.20 -2.38 0.45
N GLY A 84 24.14 -1.62 0.71
CA GLY A 84 24.16 -0.46 1.57
C GLY A 84 24.51 -0.77 3.03
N ALA A 85 24.19 -1.98 3.51
CA ALA A 85 24.50 -2.44 4.87
C ALA A 85 25.90 -3.05 5.01
N LEU A 86 26.66 -3.26 3.92
CA LEU A 86 28.03 -3.83 3.99
C LEU A 86 29.02 -3.07 4.88
N PRO A 87 28.94 -1.74 5.08
CA PRO A 87 29.75 -1.06 6.10
C PRO A 87 29.57 -1.65 7.51
N LEU A 88 28.36 -2.10 7.89
CA LEU A 88 28.11 -2.73 9.19
C LEU A 88 28.78 -4.10 9.32
N VAL A 89 29.05 -4.79 8.20
CA VAL A 89 29.84 -6.03 8.18
C VAL A 89 31.29 -5.73 8.49
N LYS A 90 31.85 -4.67 7.87
CA LYS A 90 33.23 -4.21 8.13
C LYS A 90 33.41 -3.73 9.57
N GLU A 91 32.38 -3.14 10.17
CA GLU A 91 32.35 -2.75 11.59
C GLU A 91 32.19 -3.96 12.54
N GLY A 92 31.96 -5.18 12.04
CA GLY A 92 31.72 -6.37 12.86
C GLY A 92 30.34 -6.38 13.55
N LEU A 93 29.43 -5.52 13.12
CA LEU A 93 28.08 -5.41 13.70
C LEU A 93 27.07 -6.33 13.01
N LEU A 94 27.25 -6.59 11.71
CA LEU A 94 26.36 -7.40 10.87
C LEU A 94 27.06 -8.70 10.41
N GLU A 95 26.43 -9.84 10.65
CA GLU A 95 26.95 -11.16 10.25
C GLU A 95 26.05 -11.86 9.23
N GLU A 96 24.74 -11.60 9.26
CA GLU A 96 23.77 -12.27 8.37
C GLU A 96 22.64 -11.36 7.88
N CYS A 97 22.17 -11.62 6.66
CA CYS A 97 21.05 -10.92 6.06
C CYS A 97 20.08 -11.89 5.41
N LEU A 98 18.81 -11.79 5.77
CA LEU A 98 17.72 -12.48 5.08
C LEU A 98 17.23 -11.62 3.91
N TYR A 99 17.26 -12.17 2.71
CA TYR A 99 16.60 -11.55 1.56
C TYR A 99 15.09 -11.67 1.70
N GLY A 100 14.40 -10.53 1.79
CA GLY A 100 13.00 -10.41 2.23
C GLY A 100 11.94 -10.78 1.19
N LEU A 101 12.33 -11.39 0.07
CA LEU A 101 11.44 -11.92 -0.96
C LEU A 101 11.74 -13.39 -1.21
N PRO A 102 10.73 -14.23 -1.53
CA PRO A 102 10.99 -15.55 -2.09
C PRO A 102 11.94 -15.43 -3.27
N VAL A 103 12.97 -16.27 -3.28
CA VAL A 103 14.04 -16.16 -4.26
C VAL A 103 13.54 -16.44 -5.68
N TYR A 104 14.14 -15.78 -6.67
CA TYR A 104 13.84 -15.96 -8.08
C TYR A 104 15.15 -15.99 -8.90
N PRO A 105 15.18 -16.63 -10.09
CA PRO A 105 16.43 -16.88 -10.80
C PRO A 105 17.29 -15.64 -11.06
N GLY A 106 16.66 -14.55 -11.49
CA GLY A 106 17.37 -13.31 -11.87
C GLY A 106 18.12 -12.62 -10.72
N VAL A 107 17.85 -12.95 -9.45
CA VAL A 107 18.56 -12.36 -8.31
C VAL A 107 19.72 -13.22 -7.80
N LEU A 108 19.75 -14.51 -8.16
CA LEU A 108 20.72 -15.48 -7.64
C LEU A 108 22.19 -15.10 -7.90
N PRO A 109 22.62 -14.68 -9.10
CA PRO A 109 24.02 -14.33 -9.32
C PRO A 109 24.50 -13.19 -8.41
N ARG A 110 23.64 -12.20 -8.15
CA ARG A 110 23.96 -11.06 -7.28
C ARG A 110 23.99 -11.47 -5.80
N LEU A 111 23.09 -12.37 -5.38
CA LEU A 111 23.11 -12.90 -4.01
C LEU A 111 24.33 -13.80 -3.77
N ALA A 112 24.71 -14.62 -4.76
CA ALA A 112 25.90 -15.46 -4.70
C ALA A 112 27.18 -14.63 -4.54
N GLU A 113 27.28 -13.48 -5.22
CA GLU A 113 28.39 -12.55 -5.03
C GLU A 113 28.40 -11.95 -3.62
N LEU A 114 27.25 -11.49 -3.13
CA LEU A 114 27.12 -10.94 -1.77
C LEU A 114 27.44 -11.97 -0.68
N ARG A 115 27.11 -13.24 -0.92
CA ARG A 115 27.39 -14.35 -0.01
C ARG A 115 28.88 -14.51 0.32
N LYS A 116 29.77 -14.03 -0.55
CA LYS A 116 31.23 -14.03 -0.29
C LYS A 116 31.66 -13.09 0.84
N THR A 117 30.83 -12.09 1.16
CA THR A 117 31.13 -11.06 2.17
C THR A 117 30.25 -11.18 3.41
N LEU A 118 29.02 -11.67 3.25
CA LEU A 118 27.98 -11.69 4.29
C LEU A 118 27.21 -13.01 4.21
N ARG A 119 26.81 -13.61 5.33
CA ARG A 119 25.91 -14.78 5.30
C ARG A 119 24.54 -14.35 4.78
N VAL A 120 24.21 -14.73 3.56
CA VAL A 120 22.92 -14.42 2.92
C VAL A 120 22.00 -15.63 3.07
N MET A 121 20.85 -15.42 3.70
CA MET A 121 19.78 -16.41 3.81
C MET A 121 18.65 -16.06 2.84
N LEU A 122 17.93 -17.07 2.38
CA LEU A 122 16.88 -16.93 1.37
C LEU A 122 15.51 -17.34 1.92
N MET A 123 14.45 -16.82 1.32
CA MET A 123 13.10 -17.34 1.51
C MET A 123 12.71 -18.24 0.33
N VAL A 124 12.05 -19.35 0.63
CA VAL A 124 11.42 -20.22 -0.37
C VAL A 124 9.98 -20.55 0.03
N ASP A 125 9.10 -20.63 -0.96
CA ASP A 125 7.70 -21.03 -0.85
C ASP A 125 7.22 -21.89 -2.03
N ASN A 126 8.13 -22.26 -2.95
CA ASN A 126 7.83 -23.08 -4.11
C ASN A 126 8.97 -24.07 -4.42
N GLU A 127 8.62 -25.31 -4.79
CA GLU A 127 9.58 -26.38 -5.11
C GLU A 127 10.54 -26.01 -6.25
N GLN A 128 10.09 -25.21 -7.23
CA GLN A 128 10.93 -24.74 -8.34
C GLN A 128 12.11 -23.89 -7.89
N GLN A 129 11.98 -23.17 -6.77
CA GLN A 129 13.08 -22.38 -6.21
C GLN A 129 14.24 -23.28 -5.77
N ILE A 130 13.95 -24.50 -5.29
CA ILE A 130 14.98 -25.47 -4.93
C ILE A 130 15.75 -25.92 -6.18
N SER A 131 15.06 -26.19 -7.29
CA SER A 131 15.71 -26.56 -8.56
C SER A 131 16.64 -25.45 -9.06
N PHE A 132 16.21 -24.18 -9.02
CA PHE A 132 17.07 -23.07 -9.42
C PHE A 132 18.30 -22.91 -8.51
N LEU A 133 18.18 -23.23 -7.23
CA LEU A 133 19.32 -23.19 -6.30
C LEU A 133 20.31 -24.33 -6.57
N GLU A 134 19.83 -25.51 -6.97
CA GLU A 134 20.68 -26.64 -7.40
C GLU A 134 21.43 -26.36 -8.70
N GLU A 135 20.80 -25.66 -9.64
CA GLU A 135 21.41 -25.26 -10.91
C GLU A 135 22.42 -24.12 -10.76
N SER A 136 22.30 -23.31 -9.70
CA SER A 136 23.20 -22.19 -9.47
C SER A 136 24.59 -22.66 -9.00
N ASP A 137 25.66 -22.03 -9.51
CA ASP A 137 27.08 -22.38 -9.27
C ASP A 137 27.55 -22.23 -7.79
N SER A 138 26.61 -22.05 -6.85
CA SER A 138 26.80 -22.19 -5.40
C SER A 138 27.08 -23.62 -4.93
N SER A 139 27.52 -24.51 -5.83
CA SER A 139 27.71 -25.96 -5.67
C SER A 139 28.73 -26.40 -4.58
N LYS A 140 29.29 -25.48 -3.80
CA LYS A 140 30.25 -25.78 -2.73
C LYS A 140 29.68 -25.63 -1.32
N GLU A 141 28.62 -24.83 -1.11
CA GLU A 141 27.99 -24.67 0.20
C GLU A 141 26.47 -24.46 0.09
N PRO A 142 25.66 -25.22 0.84
CA PRO A 142 24.20 -25.09 0.79
C PRO A 142 23.73 -23.71 1.22
N TRP A 143 22.66 -23.20 0.61
CA TRP A 143 21.98 -21.98 1.05
C TRP A 143 21.17 -22.23 2.31
N ASP A 144 21.34 -21.39 3.33
CA ASP A 144 20.41 -21.36 4.45
C ASP A 144 19.07 -20.76 4.00
N ILE A 145 18.00 -21.53 4.11
CA ILE A 145 16.66 -21.13 3.67
C ILE A 145 15.68 -21.07 4.84
N PHE A 146 14.81 -20.07 4.79
CA PHE A 146 13.54 -20.06 5.50
C PHE A 146 12.43 -20.54 4.58
N ILE A 147 11.63 -21.50 5.03
CA ILE A 147 10.37 -21.83 4.38
C ILE A 147 9.34 -20.77 4.79
N LYS A 148 8.86 -20.01 3.80
CA LYS A 148 7.93 -18.90 3.99
C LYS A 148 6.49 -19.43 4.06
N LEU A 149 5.82 -19.15 5.17
CA LEU A 149 4.45 -19.57 5.43
C LEU A 149 3.47 -18.41 5.20
N ASP A 150 2.30 -18.72 4.64
CA ASP A 150 1.14 -17.85 4.63
C ASP A 150 0.25 -18.17 5.85
N VAL A 151 0.06 -17.16 6.69
CA VAL A 151 -0.76 -17.21 7.91
C VAL A 151 -2.03 -16.36 7.78
N GLY A 152 -2.48 -16.12 6.54
CA GLY A 152 -3.71 -15.37 6.22
C GLY A 152 -3.48 -14.02 5.54
N SER A 153 -2.22 -13.69 5.20
CA SER A 153 -1.93 -12.46 4.45
C SER A 153 -2.20 -12.60 2.95
N HIS A 154 -2.15 -13.83 2.43
CA HIS A 154 -2.32 -14.16 1.02
C HIS A 154 -1.41 -13.37 0.06
N ARG A 155 -0.26 -12.89 0.57
CA ARG A 155 0.73 -12.13 -0.21
C ARG A 155 1.80 -13.03 -0.83
N ALA A 156 2.38 -13.89 -0.01
CA ALA A 156 3.42 -14.85 -0.35
C ALA A 156 3.48 -15.91 0.75
N GLY A 157 4.15 -17.02 0.47
CA GLY A 157 4.23 -18.13 1.39
C GLY A 157 3.19 -19.22 1.14
N ILE A 158 3.50 -20.37 1.70
CA ILE A 158 2.71 -21.58 1.56
C ILE A 158 1.79 -21.77 2.77
N ALA A 159 0.56 -22.22 2.53
CA ALA A 159 -0.40 -22.44 3.60
C ALA A 159 0.10 -23.53 4.56
N THR A 160 -0.03 -23.27 5.87
CA THR A 160 0.59 -24.03 6.97
C THR A 160 0.16 -25.50 7.08
N ASN A 161 -1.03 -25.83 6.59
CA ASN A 161 -1.60 -27.19 6.62
C ASN A 161 -1.76 -27.80 5.22
N SER A 162 -1.03 -27.28 4.22
CA SER A 162 -1.17 -27.75 2.84
C SER A 162 -0.23 -28.91 2.52
N GLU A 163 -0.67 -29.83 1.65
CA GLU A 163 0.20 -30.88 1.10
C GLU A 163 1.42 -30.28 0.37
N ALA A 164 1.25 -29.11 -0.22
CA ALA A 164 2.33 -28.40 -0.90
C ALA A 164 3.46 -28.02 0.08
N LEU A 165 3.17 -27.68 1.35
CA LEU A 165 4.18 -27.47 2.37
C LEU A 165 4.97 -28.75 2.64
N HIS A 166 4.27 -29.89 2.78
CA HIS A 166 4.92 -31.18 3.00
C HIS A 166 5.87 -31.52 1.84
N ARG A 167 5.43 -31.35 0.58
CA ARG A 167 6.28 -31.58 -0.60
C ARG A 167 7.48 -30.65 -0.63
N LEU A 168 7.30 -29.38 -0.32
CA LEU A 168 8.41 -28.41 -0.28
C LEU A 168 9.45 -28.76 0.79
N VAL A 169 9.02 -29.13 2.00
CA VAL A 169 9.92 -29.56 3.08
C VAL A 169 10.69 -30.82 2.66
N GLU A 170 10.00 -31.82 2.12
CA GLU A 170 10.63 -33.07 1.66
C GLU A 170 11.62 -32.82 0.52
N ARG A 171 11.26 -31.94 -0.42
CA ARG A 171 12.11 -31.56 -1.56
C ARG A 171 13.38 -30.85 -1.10
N ALA A 172 13.26 -29.96 -0.11
CA ALA A 172 14.39 -29.23 0.46
C ALA A 172 15.32 -30.15 1.25
N GLU A 173 14.82 -31.07 2.09
CA GLU A 173 15.66 -32.04 2.84
C GLU A 173 16.45 -32.99 1.93
N LYS A 174 15.96 -33.26 0.71
CA LYS A 174 16.67 -34.09 -0.28
C LYS A 174 17.70 -33.33 -1.12
N SER A 175 17.73 -32.00 -1.04
CA SER A 175 18.57 -31.18 -1.89
C SER A 175 19.91 -30.86 -1.21
N PRO A 176 21.06 -31.11 -1.86
CA PRO A 176 22.36 -30.71 -1.32
C PRO A 176 22.61 -29.19 -1.44
N ALA A 177 21.76 -28.47 -2.19
CA ALA A 177 21.95 -27.05 -2.45
C ALA A 177 21.36 -26.14 -1.37
N VAL A 178 20.57 -26.69 -0.44
CA VAL A 178 19.91 -25.93 0.63
C VAL A 178 20.01 -26.60 1.98
N ASN A 179 19.95 -25.80 3.04
CA ASN A 179 19.79 -26.23 4.42
C ASN A 179 18.58 -25.50 5.00
N ILE A 180 17.61 -26.23 5.53
CA ILE A 180 16.44 -25.60 6.17
C ILE A 180 16.89 -25.00 7.50
N TYR A 181 17.06 -23.68 7.50
CA TYR A 181 17.40 -22.91 8.69
C TYR A 181 16.17 -22.72 9.60
N GLY A 182 14.99 -22.65 9.00
CA GLY A 182 13.72 -22.79 9.71
C GLY A 182 12.54 -22.19 8.96
N PHE A 183 11.59 -21.60 9.70
CA PHE A 183 10.31 -21.14 9.15
C PHE A 183 10.10 -19.65 9.38
N TYR A 184 9.54 -18.97 8.40
CA TYR A 184 9.28 -17.53 8.44
C TYR A 184 7.82 -17.27 8.10
N CYS A 185 7.12 -16.47 8.90
CA CYS A 185 5.80 -15.93 8.53
C CYS A 185 5.77 -14.41 8.71
N HIS A 186 4.80 -13.73 8.10
CA HIS A 186 4.62 -12.30 8.29
C HIS A 186 3.13 -11.99 8.20
N ALA A 187 2.50 -11.62 9.30
CA ALA A 187 1.09 -11.23 9.35
C ALA A 187 0.89 -9.81 8.79
N GLY A 188 1.06 -9.63 7.47
CA GLY A 188 0.84 -8.33 6.82
C GLY A 188 -0.59 -7.81 6.95
N HIS A 189 -1.56 -8.68 7.24
CA HIS A 189 -2.95 -8.30 7.49
C HIS A 189 -3.17 -7.71 8.90
N SER A 190 -2.16 -7.73 9.79
CA SER A 190 -2.24 -7.08 11.11
C SER A 190 -2.48 -5.57 11.04
N TYR A 191 -2.11 -4.94 9.91
CA TYR A 191 -2.35 -3.54 9.61
C TYR A 191 -3.86 -3.21 9.45
N ALA A 192 -4.70 -4.23 9.24
CA ALA A 192 -6.16 -4.08 9.21
C ALA A 192 -6.81 -4.17 10.61
N GLY A 193 -6.08 -4.66 11.63
CA GLY A 193 -6.54 -4.68 13.02
C GLY A 193 -6.80 -3.27 13.55
N ARG A 194 -7.69 -3.15 14.52
CA ARG A 194 -8.12 -1.86 15.11
C ARG A 194 -8.05 -1.87 16.64
N SER A 195 -7.51 -2.92 17.23
CA SER A 195 -7.33 -3.04 18.66
C SER A 195 -6.03 -3.76 19.00
N ARG A 196 -5.57 -3.56 20.23
CA ARG A 196 -4.48 -4.34 20.82
C ARG A 196 -4.76 -5.84 20.79
N ASN A 197 -6.00 -6.25 21.10
CA ASN A 197 -6.39 -7.66 21.11
C ASN A 197 -6.26 -8.31 19.72
N ASP A 198 -6.60 -7.57 18.65
CA ASP A 198 -6.43 -8.06 17.27
C ASP A 198 -4.96 -8.38 16.98
N ALA A 199 -4.03 -7.52 17.44
CA ALA A 199 -2.60 -7.74 17.26
C ALA A 199 -2.09 -8.92 18.12
N GLU A 200 -2.57 -9.08 19.35
CA GLU A 200 -2.19 -10.18 20.25
C GLU A 200 -2.67 -11.55 19.73
N GLU A 201 -3.89 -11.61 19.19
CA GLU A 201 -4.44 -12.80 18.54
C GLU A 201 -3.61 -13.17 17.31
N LEU A 202 -3.28 -12.18 16.46
CA LEU A 202 -2.46 -12.42 15.28
C LEU A 202 -1.04 -12.86 15.60
N LEU A 203 -0.40 -12.27 16.61
CA LEU A 203 0.90 -12.73 17.09
C LEU A 203 0.85 -14.21 17.54
N SER A 204 -0.23 -14.59 18.22
CA SER A 204 -0.44 -15.97 18.65
C SER A 204 -0.63 -16.93 17.46
N VAL A 205 -1.36 -16.50 16.42
CA VAL A 205 -1.49 -17.23 15.15
C VAL A 205 -0.17 -17.34 14.42
N GLU A 206 0.63 -16.27 14.36
CA GLU A 206 1.96 -16.27 13.75
C GLU A 206 2.83 -17.35 14.37
N VAL A 207 2.97 -17.34 15.70
CA VAL A 207 3.83 -18.26 16.47
C VAL A 207 3.33 -19.70 16.43
N SER A 208 2.03 -19.94 16.60
CA SER A 208 1.48 -21.30 16.55
C SER A 208 1.61 -21.95 15.17
N SER A 209 1.45 -21.16 14.10
CA SER A 209 1.54 -21.64 12.72
C SER A 209 2.93 -22.15 12.35
N VAL A 210 3.96 -21.37 12.65
CA VAL A 210 5.37 -21.72 12.40
C VAL A 210 5.85 -22.85 13.31
N LEU A 211 5.39 -22.92 14.56
CA LEU A 211 5.67 -24.06 15.45
C LEU A 211 5.02 -25.34 14.94
N SER A 212 3.84 -25.25 14.34
CA SER A 212 3.19 -26.40 13.70
C SER A 212 4.02 -26.90 12.52
N ALA A 213 4.47 -25.99 11.64
CA ALA A 213 5.31 -26.34 10.50
C ALA A 213 6.68 -26.91 10.92
N ALA A 214 7.26 -26.44 12.02
CA ALA A 214 8.51 -26.97 12.55
C ALA A 214 8.46 -28.46 12.91
N LYS A 215 7.27 -29.01 13.19
CA LYS A 215 7.07 -30.45 13.46
C LYS A 215 7.25 -31.34 12.23
N LEU A 216 7.34 -30.75 11.03
CA LEU A 216 7.66 -31.48 9.80
C LEU A 216 9.13 -31.89 9.73
N LEU A 217 9.98 -31.35 10.62
CA LEU A 217 11.38 -31.69 10.73
C LEU A 217 11.65 -32.48 12.03
N PRO A 218 12.74 -33.28 12.06
CA PRO A 218 13.14 -34.01 13.25
C PRO A 218 13.30 -33.12 14.49
N SER A 219 12.86 -33.61 15.66
CA SER A 219 12.86 -32.85 16.93
C SER A 219 14.25 -32.51 17.48
N ASP A 220 15.30 -33.17 17.00
CA ASP A 220 16.69 -32.90 17.35
C ASP A 220 17.31 -31.80 16.47
N ARG A 221 16.65 -31.41 15.37
CA ARG A 221 17.11 -30.32 14.51
C ARG A 221 16.93 -28.98 15.22
N ARG A 222 18.01 -28.18 15.24
CA ARG A 222 17.93 -26.78 15.68
C ARG A 222 17.34 -25.91 14.57
N LEU A 223 16.28 -25.18 14.89
CA LEU A 223 15.55 -24.36 13.92
C LEU A 223 15.38 -22.93 14.41
N VAL A 224 15.36 -21.98 13.48
CA VAL A 224 14.93 -20.61 13.75
C VAL A 224 13.51 -20.41 13.25
N ILE A 225 12.66 -19.87 14.12
CA ILE A 225 11.32 -19.47 13.76
C ILE A 225 11.26 -17.95 13.81
N SER A 226 10.91 -17.34 12.68
CA SER A 226 10.89 -15.90 12.52
C SER A 226 9.46 -15.41 12.26
N VAL A 227 8.96 -14.57 13.15
CA VAL A 227 7.59 -14.03 13.10
C VAL A 227 7.59 -12.51 13.25
N GLY A 228 6.54 -11.85 12.80
CA GLY A 228 6.29 -10.47 13.19
C GLY A 228 5.88 -9.54 12.07
N SER A 229 5.25 -8.47 12.51
CA SER A 229 4.91 -7.27 11.78
C SER A 229 5.07 -6.10 12.74
N THR A 230 5.04 -4.86 12.27
CA THR A 230 5.13 -3.73 13.23
C THR A 230 3.97 -3.74 14.23
N PRO A 231 2.70 -4.01 13.83
CA PRO A 231 1.60 -4.11 14.79
C PRO A 231 1.80 -5.24 15.81
N THR A 232 2.21 -6.44 15.38
CA THR A 232 2.41 -7.58 16.30
C THR A 232 3.66 -7.44 17.16
N ALA A 233 4.67 -6.69 16.70
CA ALA A 233 5.86 -6.35 17.49
C ALA A 233 5.54 -5.42 18.66
N HIS A 234 4.59 -4.49 18.51
CA HIS A 234 4.16 -3.58 19.59
C HIS A 234 3.34 -4.25 20.69
N VAL A 235 3.02 -5.53 20.54
CA VAL A 235 2.35 -6.34 21.57
C VAL A 235 3.16 -7.59 21.94
N VAL A 236 4.43 -7.65 21.53
CA VAL A 236 5.25 -8.86 21.72
C VAL A 236 5.40 -9.23 23.19
N GLU A 237 5.39 -8.24 24.10
CA GLU A 237 5.45 -8.41 25.56
C GLU A 237 4.30 -9.27 26.12
N SER A 238 3.20 -9.40 25.37
CA SER A 238 2.05 -10.25 25.73
C SER A 238 2.26 -11.74 25.40
N LEU A 239 3.32 -12.09 24.67
CA LEU A 239 3.56 -13.45 24.20
C LEU A 239 3.75 -14.43 25.36
N LYS A 240 2.94 -15.50 25.37
CA LYS A 240 2.97 -16.56 26.40
C LYS A 240 3.31 -17.95 25.83
N ALA A 241 4.02 -18.00 24.71
CA ALA A 241 4.30 -19.27 24.03
C ALA A 241 5.42 -20.06 24.72
N SER A 242 5.18 -21.36 24.95
CA SER A 242 6.23 -22.30 25.33
C SER A 242 7.01 -22.71 24.07
N ILE A 243 8.29 -22.33 24.02
CA ILE A 243 9.16 -22.63 22.87
C ILE A 243 10.01 -23.87 23.20
N PRO A 244 10.00 -24.92 22.37
CA PRO A 244 10.88 -26.08 22.56
C PRO A 244 12.36 -25.71 22.55
N ASP A 245 13.20 -26.43 23.31
CA ASP A 245 14.64 -26.14 23.48
C ASP A 245 15.44 -26.13 22.16
N ASN A 246 14.98 -26.89 21.15
CA ASN A 246 15.61 -26.96 19.83
C ASN A 246 15.18 -25.80 18.90
N ILE A 247 14.26 -24.93 19.33
CA ILE A 247 13.71 -23.85 18.54
C ILE A 247 14.17 -22.50 19.11
N LYS A 248 14.77 -21.68 18.25
CA LYS A 248 15.04 -20.27 18.53
C LYS A 248 13.94 -19.43 17.90
N LEU A 249 13.10 -18.80 18.73
CA LEU A 249 12.16 -17.79 18.26
C LEU A 249 12.89 -16.46 18.05
N GLU A 250 12.63 -15.81 16.91
CA GLU A 250 13.01 -14.42 16.66
C GLU A 250 11.82 -13.59 16.20
N LEU A 251 11.78 -12.33 16.63
CA LEU A 251 10.85 -11.32 16.14
C LEU A 251 11.49 -10.54 14.98
N HIS A 252 10.70 -10.15 13.99
CA HIS A 252 11.11 -9.18 12.98
C HIS A 252 10.11 -8.04 12.79
N ALA A 253 10.62 -6.81 12.73
CA ALA A 253 9.85 -5.60 12.47
C ALA A 253 10.74 -4.52 11.84
N GLY A 254 10.14 -3.57 11.11
CA GLY A 254 10.89 -2.53 10.40
C GLY A 254 10.35 -1.11 10.57
N ASN A 255 9.01 -0.94 10.63
CA ASN A 255 8.40 0.39 10.76
C ASN A 255 8.38 0.87 12.22
N PHE A 256 8.53 -0.02 13.20
CA PHE A 256 8.43 0.30 14.63
C PHE A 256 9.25 1.50 15.13
N PRO A 257 10.45 1.85 14.58
CA PRO A 257 11.15 3.06 15.02
C PRO A 257 10.40 4.32 14.61
N CYS A 258 9.75 4.30 13.44
CA CYS A 258 9.08 5.44 12.85
C CYS A 258 7.63 5.54 13.30
N ASN A 259 6.86 4.47 13.13
CA ASN A 259 5.39 4.51 13.07
C ASN A 259 4.89 5.57 12.06
N ASP A 260 3.58 5.58 11.85
CA ASP A 260 2.88 6.47 10.91
C ASP A 260 1.37 6.39 11.18
N LEU A 261 0.56 7.16 10.44
CA LEU A 261 -0.89 7.15 10.62
C LEU A 261 -1.50 5.77 10.35
N GLN A 262 -0.89 4.95 9.49
CA GLN A 262 -1.32 3.55 9.31
C GLN A 262 -1.07 2.73 10.59
N GLN A 263 0.06 2.91 11.27
CA GLN A 263 0.28 2.29 12.58
C GLN A 263 -0.68 2.83 13.64
N VAL A 264 -0.90 4.14 13.71
CA VAL A 264 -1.87 4.72 14.66
C VAL A 264 -3.28 4.17 14.43
N SER A 265 -3.65 3.94 13.16
CA SER A 265 -4.95 3.34 12.79
C SER A 265 -5.16 1.94 13.38
N THR A 266 -4.10 1.24 13.78
CA THR A 266 -4.22 -0.09 14.39
C THR A 266 -4.73 -0.05 15.83
N GLY A 267 -4.68 1.11 16.50
CA GLY A 267 -5.02 1.24 17.91
C GLY A 267 -3.95 0.69 18.86
N VAL A 268 -2.80 0.23 18.34
CA VAL A 268 -1.68 -0.30 19.15
C VAL A 268 -0.65 0.78 19.48
N VAL A 269 -0.55 1.83 18.66
CA VAL A 269 0.31 2.99 18.90
C VAL A 269 -0.48 4.30 18.91
N THR A 270 0.05 5.30 19.59
CA THR A 270 -0.52 6.65 19.68
C THR A 270 0.14 7.61 18.70
N GLU A 271 -0.51 8.74 18.40
CA GLU A 271 0.07 9.78 17.52
C GLU A 271 1.43 10.30 18.01
N SER A 272 1.66 10.30 19.34
CA SER A 272 2.92 10.73 19.96
C SER A 272 4.10 9.79 19.72
N GLN A 273 3.84 8.58 19.21
CA GLN A 273 4.88 7.59 18.91
C GLN A 273 5.32 7.66 17.44
N GLN A 274 4.80 8.60 16.64
CA GLN A 274 5.26 8.85 15.29
C GLN A 274 6.56 9.69 15.33
N ALA A 275 7.62 9.15 14.76
CA ALA A 275 8.93 9.79 14.70
C ALA A 275 9.23 10.44 13.36
N VAL A 276 8.37 10.28 12.34
CA VAL A 276 8.61 10.82 10.99
C VAL A 276 7.50 11.78 10.61
N SER A 277 7.87 13.00 10.20
CA SER A 277 6.98 14.02 9.65
C SER A 277 7.55 14.60 8.36
N ILE A 278 6.67 15.20 7.54
CA ILE A 278 7.07 15.96 6.35
C ILE A 278 6.88 17.45 6.64
N ALA A 279 7.97 18.20 6.68
CA ALA A 279 7.95 19.65 6.71
C ALA A 279 7.52 20.18 5.34
N ALA A 280 6.52 21.07 5.33
CA ALA A 280 5.96 21.70 4.15
C ALA A 280 5.70 23.19 4.40
N GLU A 281 5.40 23.93 3.33
CA GLU A 281 5.08 25.35 3.39
C GLU A 281 3.73 25.61 2.72
N VAL A 282 2.91 26.45 3.36
CA VAL A 282 1.66 26.93 2.78
C VAL A 282 1.98 27.93 1.66
N CYS A 283 1.78 27.51 0.42
CA CYS A 283 2.01 28.33 -0.76
C CYS A 283 0.84 29.27 -1.07
N SER A 284 -0.39 28.88 -0.71
CA SER A 284 -1.59 29.67 -0.97
C SER A 284 -2.71 29.30 0.00
N VAL A 285 -3.65 30.23 0.22
CA VAL A 285 -4.84 30.06 1.05
C VAL A 285 -6.06 30.50 0.24
N TYR A 286 -7.12 29.68 0.25
CA TYR A 286 -8.34 29.83 -0.55
C TYR A 286 -9.57 29.81 0.37
N PRO A 287 -9.93 30.95 1.01
CA PRO A 287 -11.05 31.03 1.96
C PRO A 287 -12.40 30.61 1.34
N GLU A 288 -12.61 30.91 0.06
CA GLU A 288 -13.84 30.60 -0.67
C GLU A 288 -14.08 29.09 -0.86
N ARG A 289 -13.03 28.28 -0.74
CA ARG A 289 -13.10 26.81 -0.77
C ARG A 289 -12.73 26.17 0.57
N ASN A 290 -12.34 26.97 1.56
CA ASN A 290 -11.79 26.53 2.84
C ASN A 290 -10.57 25.60 2.70
N GLU A 291 -9.65 25.96 1.81
CA GLU A 291 -8.50 25.13 1.40
C GLU A 291 -7.17 25.87 1.52
N ALA A 292 -6.10 25.19 1.93
CA ALA A 292 -4.74 25.72 1.84
C ALA A 292 -3.88 24.80 0.94
N LEU A 293 -3.07 25.39 0.08
CA LEU A 293 -2.14 24.66 -0.79
C LEU A 293 -0.77 24.58 -0.11
N VAL A 294 -0.21 23.38 0.00
CA VAL A 294 1.15 23.14 0.49
C VAL A 294 2.03 22.52 -0.59
N ASN A 295 3.34 22.79 -0.54
CA ASN A 295 4.33 22.19 -1.45
C ASN A 295 4.73 20.74 -1.09
N ALA A 296 3.79 19.96 -0.56
CA ALA A 296 3.97 18.53 -0.30
C ALA A 296 2.88 17.76 -1.04
N GLY A 297 3.24 17.25 -2.23
CA GLY A 297 2.38 16.46 -3.10
C GLY A 297 2.57 14.94 -2.95
N VAL A 298 2.18 14.21 -4.01
CA VAL A 298 2.36 12.75 -4.12
C VAL A 298 3.81 12.33 -3.92
N ILE A 299 4.78 13.09 -4.43
CA ILE A 299 6.20 12.73 -4.29
C ILE A 299 6.59 12.72 -2.81
N ALA A 300 6.18 13.72 -2.03
CA ALA A 300 6.53 13.83 -0.62
C ALA A 300 5.72 12.89 0.29
N LEU A 301 4.44 12.68 0.01
CA LEU A 301 3.50 12.01 0.92
C LEU A 301 3.05 10.61 0.47
N SER A 302 3.29 10.26 -0.81
CA SER A 302 2.67 9.13 -1.51
C SER A 302 1.15 9.24 -1.69
N ARG A 303 0.51 8.16 -2.18
CA ARG A 303 -0.96 8.03 -2.27
C ARG A 303 -1.53 7.00 -1.28
N GLU A 304 -0.73 6.57 -0.32
CA GLU A 304 -1.16 5.64 0.72
C GLU A 304 -2.30 6.24 1.55
N GLN A 305 -3.17 5.38 2.07
CA GLN A 305 -4.30 5.76 2.91
C GLN A 305 -4.39 4.84 4.13
N SER A 306 -5.02 5.33 5.19
CA SER A 306 -5.28 4.58 6.42
C SER A 306 -6.71 4.84 6.91
N ALA A 307 -7.03 4.49 8.16
CA ALA A 307 -8.30 4.85 8.77
C ALA A 307 -8.44 6.37 9.00
N TYR A 308 -7.32 7.10 9.02
CA TYR A 308 -7.31 8.55 9.01
C TYR A 308 -7.57 9.08 7.61
N SER A 309 -8.48 10.05 7.50
CA SER A 309 -8.88 10.65 6.23
C SER A 309 -7.74 11.45 5.59
N GLY A 310 -7.70 11.42 4.25
CA GLY A 310 -6.71 12.13 3.45
C GLY A 310 -5.41 11.37 3.24
N PHE A 311 -4.37 12.09 2.85
CA PHE A 311 -3.04 11.55 2.49
C PHE A 311 -1.93 12.00 3.47
N GLY A 312 -2.34 12.71 4.52
CA GLY A 312 -1.48 13.17 5.60
C GLY A 312 -2.29 14.07 6.53
N ARG A 313 -1.78 14.33 7.73
CA ARG A 313 -2.48 15.12 8.77
C ARG A 313 -1.56 16.19 9.34
N VAL A 314 -2.08 17.39 9.58
CA VAL A 314 -1.28 18.48 10.12
C VAL A 314 -0.92 18.20 11.58
N VAL A 315 0.38 18.21 11.90
CA VAL A 315 0.89 18.02 13.26
C VAL A 315 0.38 19.16 14.14
N GLY A 316 -0.16 18.83 15.32
CA GLY A 316 -0.69 19.81 16.27
C GLY A 316 -2.04 20.45 15.86
N SER A 317 -2.54 20.18 14.64
CA SER A 317 -3.83 20.68 14.17
C SER A 317 -4.65 19.52 13.57
N PRO A 318 -5.14 18.60 14.41
CA PRO A 318 -5.79 17.36 13.96
C PRO A 318 -7.04 17.57 13.09
N ALA A 319 -7.63 18.76 13.14
CA ALA A 319 -8.77 19.13 12.29
C ALA A 319 -8.42 19.18 10.79
N TRP A 320 -7.14 19.28 10.43
CA TRP A 320 -6.69 19.50 9.06
C TRP A 320 -5.93 18.30 8.50
N SER A 321 -6.32 17.89 7.30
CA SER A 321 -5.70 16.79 6.56
C SER A 321 -5.43 17.20 5.12
N VAL A 322 -4.48 16.52 4.48
CA VAL A 322 -4.24 16.63 3.04
C VAL A 322 -5.35 15.87 2.31
N VAL A 323 -6.40 16.55 1.88
CA VAL A 323 -7.60 15.94 1.29
C VAL A 323 -7.45 15.64 -0.21
N ARG A 324 -6.54 16.32 -0.90
CA ARG A 324 -6.25 16.10 -2.32
C ARG A 324 -4.76 16.25 -2.60
N LEU A 325 -4.29 15.52 -3.60
CA LEU A 325 -2.91 15.52 -4.04
C LEU A 325 -2.79 15.66 -5.55
N SER A 326 -1.84 16.49 -5.98
CA SER A 326 -1.16 16.42 -7.28
C SER A 326 0.32 16.06 -7.05
N GLN A 327 1.13 15.96 -8.10
CA GLN A 327 2.53 15.50 -7.98
C GLN A 327 3.32 16.27 -6.91
N GLU A 328 3.29 17.61 -6.94
CA GLU A 328 4.03 18.50 -6.02
C GLU A 328 3.12 19.31 -5.08
N HIS A 329 1.80 19.20 -5.23
CA HIS A 329 0.83 20.03 -4.51
C HIS A 329 -0.06 19.18 -3.60
N GLY A 330 -0.13 19.56 -2.33
CA GLY A 330 -1.12 19.05 -1.39
C GLY A 330 -2.18 20.10 -1.07
N ILE A 331 -3.43 19.67 -0.94
CA ILE A 331 -4.53 20.54 -0.49
C ILE A 331 -4.90 20.14 0.93
N LEU A 332 -4.69 21.05 1.88
CA LEU A 332 -5.23 20.96 3.23
C LEU A 332 -6.70 21.33 3.22
N GLY A 333 -7.51 20.52 3.89
CA GLY A 333 -8.93 20.74 4.10
C GLY A 333 -9.38 20.19 5.44
N THR A 334 -10.56 20.61 5.89
CA THR A 334 -11.16 20.19 7.16
C THR A 334 -12.66 19.93 6.99
N SER A 335 -13.17 18.97 7.77
CA SER A 335 -14.61 18.75 7.94
C SER A 335 -15.16 19.37 9.24
N GLU A 336 -14.32 20.00 10.06
CA GLU A 336 -14.66 20.43 11.42
C GLU A 336 -15.13 21.90 11.52
N GLY A 337 -15.55 22.50 10.40
CA GLY A 337 -16.11 23.86 10.38
C GLY A 337 -15.12 24.98 10.72
N ARG A 338 -13.83 24.67 10.88
CA ARG A 338 -12.76 25.67 11.04
C ARG A 338 -12.54 26.41 9.73
N LYS A 339 -12.14 27.69 9.82
CA LYS A 339 -11.82 28.50 8.65
C LYS A 339 -10.33 28.49 8.36
N VAL A 340 -10.00 28.29 7.10
CA VAL A 340 -8.62 28.14 6.63
C VAL A 340 -7.79 29.40 6.86
N ASP A 341 -8.37 30.59 6.71
CA ASP A 341 -7.70 31.89 6.86
C ASP A 341 -7.47 32.30 8.32
N GLU A 342 -8.17 31.64 9.25
CA GLU A 342 -7.90 31.76 10.69
C GLU A 342 -6.73 30.86 11.12
N ASP A 343 -6.53 29.73 10.45
CA ASP A 343 -5.54 28.69 10.82
C ASP A 343 -4.25 28.72 10.00
N PHE A 344 -4.29 29.23 8.76
CA PHE A 344 -3.17 29.23 7.84
C PHE A 344 -2.93 30.58 7.17
N LYS A 345 -1.64 30.88 6.97
CA LYS A 345 -1.16 32.03 6.19
C LYS A 345 -0.15 31.56 5.14
N VAL A 346 -0.08 32.27 4.02
CA VAL A 346 0.97 32.04 3.01
C VAL A 346 2.35 32.22 3.65
N GLY A 347 3.27 31.29 3.36
CA GLY A 347 4.60 31.21 3.97
C GLY A 347 4.66 30.49 5.32
N GLN A 348 3.51 30.08 5.87
CA GLN A 348 3.49 29.32 7.12
C GLN A 348 4.11 27.94 6.93
N ARG A 349 5.04 27.59 7.83
CA ARG A 349 5.59 26.24 7.95
C ARG A 349 4.60 25.33 8.65
N VAL A 350 4.42 24.14 8.09
CA VAL A 350 3.58 23.08 8.68
C VAL A 350 4.34 21.77 8.63
N GLU A 351 4.05 20.90 9.57
CA GLU A 351 4.50 19.51 9.54
C GLU A 351 3.30 18.60 9.27
N LEU A 352 3.53 17.54 8.52
CA LEU A 352 2.51 16.58 8.13
C LEU A 352 2.90 15.18 8.59
N TRP A 353 2.04 14.54 9.38
CA TRP A 353 2.09 13.09 9.57
C TRP A 353 1.76 12.41 8.24
N CYS A 354 2.66 11.55 7.77
CA CYS A 354 2.45 10.77 6.55
C CYS A 354 1.61 9.52 6.83
N GLN A 355 0.92 9.01 5.80
CA GLN A 355 0.14 7.79 5.92
C GLN A 355 1.01 6.54 6.12
N HIS A 356 2.17 6.49 5.45
CA HIS A 356 3.06 5.33 5.46
C HIS A 356 4.52 5.79 5.38
N ALA A 357 5.25 5.66 6.48
CA ALA A 357 6.63 6.14 6.62
C ALA A 357 7.58 5.50 5.60
N CYS A 358 7.46 4.19 5.33
CA CYS A 358 8.35 3.50 4.40
C CYS A 358 8.30 4.06 2.97
N ILE A 359 7.10 4.43 2.50
CA ILE A 359 6.90 4.92 1.13
C ILE A 359 7.26 6.40 1.05
N ALA A 360 6.86 7.20 2.04
CA ALA A 360 7.24 8.60 2.11
C ALA A 360 8.78 8.75 2.17
N ALA A 361 9.45 7.98 3.04
CA ALA A 361 10.90 8.03 3.20
C ALA A 361 11.70 7.67 1.95
N ALA A 362 11.14 6.85 1.06
CA ALA A 362 11.79 6.47 -0.19
C ALA A 362 11.92 7.64 -1.20
N ALA A 363 11.15 8.72 -1.03
CA ALA A 363 11.17 9.88 -1.93
C ALA A 363 12.21 10.95 -1.54
N PHE A 364 12.82 10.85 -0.36
CA PHE A 364 13.76 11.85 0.13
C PHE A 364 15.19 11.31 0.09
N TYR A 365 16.10 12.14 -0.44
CA TYR A 365 17.54 11.85 -0.50
C TYR A 365 18.26 12.13 0.82
N VAL A 366 17.64 12.89 1.72
CA VAL A 366 18.19 13.30 3.01
C VAL A 366 17.08 13.29 4.05
N TYR A 367 17.37 12.77 5.24
CA TYR A 367 16.51 12.94 6.41
C TYR A 367 17.14 13.94 7.39
N TYR A 368 16.36 14.91 7.84
CA TYR A 368 16.78 15.87 8.86
C TYR A 368 16.44 15.34 10.24
N VAL A 369 17.44 15.17 11.08
CA VAL A 369 17.26 14.59 12.42
C VAL A 369 17.09 15.71 13.44
N ALA A 370 15.96 15.72 14.12
CA ALA A 370 15.58 16.74 15.10
C ALA A 370 15.54 16.18 16.53
N ASP A 371 15.91 17.00 17.50
CA ASP A 371 15.64 16.82 18.93
C ASP A 371 14.86 18.02 19.50
N GLU A 372 14.77 18.12 20.83
CA GLU A 372 14.03 19.20 21.50
C GLU A 372 14.58 20.61 21.21
N GLU A 373 15.82 20.74 20.71
CA GLU A 373 16.48 22.02 20.41
C GLU A 373 16.48 22.37 18.91
N GLY A 374 15.88 21.52 18.05
CA GLY A 374 15.85 21.71 16.60
C GLY A 374 16.65 20.64 15.86
N ILE A 375 17.19 20.94 14.68
CA ILE A 375 18.03 20.00 13.92
C ILE A 375 19.35 19.83 14.65
N THR A 376 19.58 18.65 15.23
CA THR A 376 20.63 18.45 16.22
C THR A 376 21.98 18.08 15.61
N ASN A 377 23.06 18.52 16.28
CA ASN A 377 24.46 18.11 16.05
C ASN A 377 25.03 17.29 17.22
N LYS A 378 24.23 17.00 18.26
CA LYS A 378 24.79 16.65 19.59
C LYS A 378 25.19 15.19 19.76
N ASN A 379 24.90 14.31 18.79
CA ASN A 379 25.26 12.90 18.89
C ASN A 379 26.26 12.47 17.78
N PRO A 380 27.58 12.39 18.06
CA PRO A 380 28.56 11.94 17.08
C PRO A 380 28.38 10.48 16.63
N ALA A 381 27.54 9.69 17.31
CA ALA A 381 27.20 8.31 16.92
C ALA A 381 26.02 8.22 15.93
N PHE A 382 25.32 9.33 15.65
CA PHE A 382 24.18 9.39 14.73
C PHE A 382 24.30 10.64 13.83
N PRO A 383 24.70 10.50 12.56
CA PRO A 383 24.91 11.60 11.66
C PRO A 383 23.59 12.32 11.36
N TYR A 384 23.74 13.62 11.20
CA TYR A 384 22.69 14.65 11.23
C TYR A 384 21.89 14.72 9.93
N LEU A 385 22.49 14.16 8.88
CA LEU A 385 21.93 13.92 7.58
C LEU A 385 22.10 12.43 7.33
N ILE A 386 20.98 11.73 7.29
CA ILE A 386 20.98 10.37 6.81
C ILE A 386 20.80 10.43 5.29
N PRO A 387 21.72 9.88 4.48
CA PRO A 387 21.44 9.63 3.08
C PRO A 387 20.15 8.79 2.99
N GLY A 388 19.08 9.40 2.51
CA GLY A 388 17.79 8.76 2.36
C GLY A 388 17.84 7.78 1.20
N ALA A 389 17.45 6.54 1.48
CA ALA A 389 17.65 5.35 0.66
C ALA A 389 19.12 5.16 0.20
N PHE A 390 19.73 4.02 0.54
CA PHE A 390 21.07 3.67 0.09
C PHE A 390 21.31 4.11 -1.35
N PRO A 391 22.32 4.96 -1.61
CA PRO A 391 22.54 5.49 -2.95
C PRO A 391 22.58 4.30 -3.90
N GLN A 392 21.76 4.32 -4.95
CA GLN A 392 21.86 3.32 -6.01
C GLN A 392 23.34 3.27 -6.38
N ALA A 393 23.96 2.11 -6.17
CA ALA A 393 25.36 1.93 -6.51
C ALA A 393 25.55 2.46 -7.93
N LEU A 394 26.58 3.29 -8.12
CA LEU A 394 27.01 3.69 -9.47
C LEU A 394 27.06 2.44 -10.34
N PRO A 395 26.60 2.51 -11.60
CA PRO A 395 26.53 1.35 -12.48
C PRO A 395 27.88 0.64 -12.46
N ILE A 396 27.83 -0.67 -12.21
CA ILE A 396 28.98 -1.56 -12.36
C ILE A 396 29.52 -1.32 -13.79
N PRO A 397 30.83 -1.08 -13.98
CA PRO A 397 31.39 -0.90 -15.30
C PRO A 397 30.98 -2.08 -16.20
N PRO A 398 30.56 -1.83 -17.45
CA PRO A 398 30.04 -2.88 -18.35
C PRO A 398 31.02 -4.07 -18.53
N GLU A 399 32.31 -3.83 -18.34
CA GLU A 399 33.39 -4.82 -18.42
C GLU A 399 33.24 -6.00 -17.43
N GLN A 400 32.55 -5.83 -16.29
CA GLN A 400 32.33 -6.93 -15.33
C GLN A 400 31.06 -7.76 -15.61
N PHE A 401 30.15 -7.27 -16.47
CA PHE A 401 28.92 -7.98 -16.80
C PHE A 401 29.13 -8.94 -17.98
N GLU A 402 29.92 -8.54 -18.97
CA GLU A 402 30.19 -9.34 -20.17
C GLU A 402 30.92 -10.67 -19.87
N SER A 403 31.84 -10.69 -18.89
CA SER A 403 32.60 -11.91 -18.59
C SER A 403 31.73 -13.01 -17.94
N SER A 404 30.65 -12.63 -17.25
CA SER A 404 29.77 -13.56 -16.55
C SER A 404 28.76 -14.23 -17.49
N LEU A 405 28.25 -13.48 -18.49
CA LEU A 405 27.32 -13.96 -19.50
C LEU A 405 27.99 -14.84 -20.56
N GLN A 406 29.25 -14.57 -20.92
CA GLN A 406 29.98 -15.36 -21.91
C GLN A 406 30.25 -16.80 -21.47
N SER A 407 30.29 -17.10 -20.17
CA SER A 407 30.51 -18.46 -19.68
C SER A 407 29.25 -19.34 -19.70
N ALA A 408 28.06 -18.74 -19.76
CA ALA A 408 26.77 -19.43 -19.63
C ALA A 408 26.08 -19.76 -20.96
N LEU A 409 26.70 -19.42 -22.10
CA LEU A 409 26.14 -19.69 -23.43
C LEU A 409 27.16 -20.47 -24.27
N HIS A 410 26.76 -21.65 -24.75
CA HIS A 410 27.52 -22.41 -25.73
C HIS A 410 27.82 -21.58 -26.99
N PRO A 411 28.97 -21.79 -27.65
CA PRO A 411 29.56 -20.79 -28.53
C PRO A 411 29.07 -20.95 -29.98
N THR A 412 27.89 -20.41 -30.31
CA THR A 412 27.53 -20.10 -31.70
C THR A 412 26.48 -19.00 -31.79
N SER A 413 26.83 -17.76 -31.46
CA SER A 413 26.42 -16.61 -32.27
C SER A 413 27.27 -15.39 -31.89
N ALA A 414 27.76 -14.67 -32.89
CA ALA A 414 28.45 -13.41 -32.66
C ALA A 414 27.44 -12.41 -32.08
N ILE A 415 27.81 -11.76 -30.97
CA ILE A 415 27.02 -10.68 -30.38
C ILE A 415 27.11 -9.48 -31.33
N MET A 416 26.08 -9.27 -32.14
CA MET A 416 25.95 -8.10 -33.02
C MET A 416 25.45 -6.91 -32.20
N SER A 417 25.99 -5.71 -32.46
CA SER A 417 25.50 -4.51 -31.78
C SER A 417 24.08 -4.18 -32.24
N TYR A 418 23.34 -3.41 -31.43
CA TYR A 418 22.01 -2.93 -31.80
C TYR A 418 22.01 -2.17 -33.14
N ALA A 419 23.10 -1.47 -33.44
CA ALA A 419 23.29 -0.77 -34.71
C ALA A 419 23.44 -1.76 -35.89
N ASP A 420 24.12 -2.89 -35.69
CA ASP A 420 24.30 -3.91 -36.72
C ASP A 420 22.99 -4.68 -36.99
N ILE A 421 22.21 -4.94 -35.93
CA ILE A 421 20.89 -5.55 -36.05
C ILE A 421 19.93 -4.60 -36.80
N ALA A 422 19.93 -3.32 -36.45
CA ALA A 422 19.12 -2.31 -37.13
C ALA A 422 19.52 -2.13 -38.60
N ALA A 423 20.81 -2.25 -38.93
CA ALA A 423 21.30 -2.19 -40.31
C ALA A 423 21.05 -3.46 -41.14
N SER A 424 20.78 -4.60 -40.48
CA SER A 424 20.50 -5.89 -41.13
C SER A 424 19.03 -6.10 -41.50
N GLY A 425 18.13 -5.19 -41.09
CA GLY A 425 16.73 -5.22 -41.47
C GLY A 425 16.50 -5.00 -42.98
N PRO A 426 15.33 -5.38 -43.53
CA PRO A 426 15.03 -5.17 -44.93
C PRO A 426 15.13 -3.69 -45.29
N LYS A 427 15.98 -3.36 -46.25
CA LYS A 427 16.14 -1.98 -46.74
C LYS A 427 14.86 -1.57 -47.47
N GLN A 428 14.16 -0.59 -46.94
CA GLN A 428 13.00 0.02 -47.58
C GLN A 428 13.40 0.55 -48.97
N THR A 429 12.54 0.32 -49.96
CA THR A 429 12.67 0.96 -51.26
C THR A 429 12.47 2.48 -51.15
N PRO A 430 12.97 3.30 -52.09
CA PRO A 430 12.77 4.75 -52.06
C PRO A 430 11.29 5.18 -51.97
N GLU A 431 10.36 4.35 -52.46
CA GLU A 431 8.91 4.56 -52.32
C GLU A 431 8.38 4.24 -50.92
N GLU A 432 8.94 3.25 -50.22
CA GLU A 432 8.55 2.90 -48.84
C GLU A 432 9.15 3.83 -47.78
N ALA A 433 10.27 4.49 -48.10
CA ALA A 433 10.91 5.49 -47.25
C ALA A 433 10.33 6.92 -47.45
N ALA A 434 9.51 7.11 -48.48
CA ALA A 434 8.83 8.39 -48.72
C ALA A 434 7.67 8.56 -47.73
N ALA A 435 7.59 9.73 -47.08
CA ALA A 435 6.45 10.07 -46.25
C ALA A 435 5.16 10.03 -47.11
N PRO A 436 4.04 9.47 -46.61
CA PRO A 436 2.79 9.48 -47.35
C PRO A 436 2.42 10.93 -47.69
N GLN A 437 2.07 11.16 -48.95
CA GLN A 437 1.57 12.46 -49.40
C GLN A 437 0.39 12.85 -48.50
N PRO A 438 0.38 14.07 -47.94
CA PRO A 438 -0.76 14.53 -47.15
C PRO A 438 -2.01 14.44 -48.01
N PRO A 439 -3.16 14.01 -47.44
CA PRO A 439 -4.38 13.86 -48.21
C PRO A 439 -4.70 15.17 -48.92
N GLN A 440 -4.82 15.11 -50.25
CA GLN A 440 -5.35 16.23 -51.01
C GLN A 440 -6.80 16.42 -50.58
N VAL A 441 -7.06 17.56 -49.95
CA VAL A 441 -8.42 18.04 -49.72
C VAL A 441 -9.00 18.34 -51.09
N ILE A 442 -9.78 17.40 -51.62
CA ILE A 442 -10.71 17.68 -52.70
C ILE A 442 -11.76 18.57 -52.06
N SER A 443 -11.79 19.84 -52.46
CA SER A 443 -12.88 20.75 -52.13
C SER A 443 -14.12 20.30 -52.89
N ASP A 444 -14.89 19.38 -52.30
CA ASP A 444 -16.26 19.19 -52.71
C ASP A 444 -17.03 20.46 -52.32
N GLU A 445 -17.31 21.28 -53.32
CA GLU A 445 -18.23 22.42 -53.25
C GLU A 445 -19.64 21.93 -52.91
N SER A 446 -19.91 21.62 -51.64
CA SER A 446 -21.28 21.59 -51.10
C SER A 446 -21.31 21.55 -49.57
N ALA A 447 -20.79 22.58 -48.91
CA ALA A 447 -21.23 22.94 -47.57
C ALA A 447 -21.12 24.45 -47.42
N SER A 448 -22.10 25.12 -48.03
CA SER A 448 -22.46 26.50 -47.74
C SER A 448 -22.32 26.76 -46.24
N THR A 449 -21.52 27.77 -45.90
CA THR A 449 -21.58 28.50 -44.63
C THR A 449 -22.97 29.11 -44.47
N ALA A 450 -23.97 28.30 -44.17
CA ALA A 450 -25.26 28.77 -43.71
C ALA A 450 -25.12 28.95 -42.19
N SER A 451 -24.75 30.17 -41.77
CA SER A 451 -25.10 30.61 -40.43
C SER A 451 -26.61 30.49 -40.34
N LEU A 452 -27.11 29.50 -39.59
CA LEU A 452 -28.54 29.40 -39.30
C LEU A 452 -28.91 30.66 -38.50
N VAL A 453 -29.70 31.52 -39.13
CA VAL A 453 -30.27 32.72 -38.53
C VAL A 453 -31.55 32.31 -37.82
N ASP A 454 -31.62 32.60 -36.53
CA ASP A 454 -32.84 32.44 -35.74
C ASP A 454 -33.93 33.40 -36.27
N VAL A 455 -35.04 32.83 -36.76
CA VAL A 455 -36.12 33.57 -37.45
C VAL A 455 -37.24 34.00 -36.52
N ASP A 456 -37.23 33.56 -35.26
CA ASP A 456 -38.32 33.79 -34.30
C ASP A 456 -38.06 34.98 -33.35
N LEU A 457 -36.86 35.59 -33.42
CA LEU A 457 -36.49 36.77 -32.64
C LEU A 457 -36.44 38.04 -33.52
N PRO A 458 -36.81 39.23 -32.99
CA PRO A 458 -36.77 40.48 -33.75
C PRO A 458 -35.36 40.93 -34.17
N SER A 459 -34.30 40.26 -33.72
CA SER A 459 -32.90 40.57 -34.03
C SER A 459 -32.07 39.31 -34.29
N VAL A 460 -31.17 39.40 -35.28
CA VAL A 460 -30.32 38.31 -35.76
C VAL A 460 -29.24 37.96 -34.74
N HIS A 461 -29.26 36.73 -34.22
CA HIS A 461 -28.20 36.14 -33.41
C HIS A 461 -27.64 34.88 -34.08
N THR A 462 -26.33 34.68 -33.97
CA THR A 462 -25.63 33.48 -34.45
C THR A 462 -25.55 32.43 -33.34
N VAL A 463 -25.97 31.20 -33.63
CA VAL A 463 -25.91 30.07 -32.70
C VAL A 463 -24.48 29.51 -32.65
N PRO A 464 -23.94 29.17 -31.46
CA PRO A 464 -22.65 28.48 -31.33
C PRO A 464 -22.61 27.13 -32.07
N ASN A 465 -21.42 26.76 -32.54
CA ASN A 465 -21.20 25.68 -33.51
C ASN A 465 -21.19 24.26 -32.91
N ASP A 466 -21.57 24.10 -31.65
CA ASP A 466 -21.56 22.84 -30.89
C ASP A 466 -22.90 22.09 -30.94
N PHE A 467 -23.88 22.59 -31.70
CA PHE A 467 -25.23 22.05 -31.77
C PHE A 467 -25.32 20.57 -32.18
N LEU A 468 -24.38 20.09 -33.01
CA LEU A 468 -24.33 18.69 -33.44
C LEU A 468 -23.74 17.75 -32.38
N GLU A 469 -23.05 18.29 -31.37
CA GLU A 469 -22.42 17.53 -30.29
C GLU A 469 -23.27 17.45 -29.02
N GLN A 470 -24.45 18.08 -29.00
CA GLN A 470 -25.31 18.13 -27.82
C GLN A 470 -26.33 16.97 -27.78
N ASP A 471 -26.52 16.38 -26.60
CA ASP A 471 -27.31 15.16 -26.37
C ASP A 471 -28.80 15.26 -26.73
N VAL A 472 -29.34 16.47 -26.93
CA VAL A 472 -30.73 16.68 -27.33
C VAL A 472 -30.81 17.64 -28.52
N GLN A 473 -30.89 17.07 -29.71
CA GLN A 473 -31.11 17.82 -30.95
C GLN A 473 -32.61 18.10 -31.11
N THR A 474 -32.99 19.37 -31.14
CA THR A 474 -34.37 19.81 -31.45
C THR A 474 -34.34 20.89 -32.52
N GLU A 475 -35.20 20.77 -33.53
CA GLU A 475 -35.19 21.65 -34.69
C GLU A 475 -35.61 23.11 -34.40
N THR A 476 -36.24 23.39 -33.25
CA THR A 476 -36.65 24.75 -32.86
C THR A 476 -36.42 25.04 -31.37
N GLN A 477 -36.16 26.30 -31.04
CA GLN A 477 -35.93 26.75 -29.66
C GLN A 477 -37.19 26.70 -28.78
N ALA A 478 -38.38 26.80 -29.38
CA ALA A 478 -39.66 26.61 -28.70
C ALA A 478 -39.84 25.16 -28.20
N ALA A 479 -39.49 24.16 -29.04
CA ALA A 479 -39.56 22.75 -28.67
C ALA A 479 -38.56 22.39 -27.55
N ARG A 480 -37.44 23.13 -27.45
CA ARG A 480 -36.48 23.01 -26.35
C ARG A 480 -37.06 23.48 -25.02
N LEU A 481 -37.72 24.64 -25.02
CA LEU A 481 -38.33 25.21 -23.80
C LEU A 481 -39.45 24.32 -23.26
N GLU A 482 -40.30 23.77 -24.13
CA GLU A 482 -41.34 22.81 -23.71
C GLU A 482 -40.77 21.55 -23.05
N ARG A 483 -39.70 20.96 -23.61
CA ARG A 483 -39.05 19.78 -23.00
C ARG A 483 -38.27 20.09 -21.73
N GLU A 484 -37.66 21.27 -21.63
CA GLU A 484 -37.02 21.71 -20.39
C GLU A 484 -38.06 21.90 -19.28
N ASP A 485 -39.25 22.40 -19.61
CA ASP A 485 -40.37 22.55 -18.67
C ASP A 485 -40.99 21.20 -18.30
N GLU A 486 -41.15 20.27 -19.25
CA GLU A 486 -41.57 18.88 -18.97
C GLU A 486 -40.58 18.18 -18.03
N ALA A 487 -39.27 18.32 -18.27
CA ALA A 487 -38.22 17.76 -17.41
C ALA A 487 -38.22 18.38 -15.99
N ARG A 488 -38.51 19.69 -15.88
CA ARG A 488 -38.70 20.36 -14.59
C ARG A 488 -39.97 19.89 -13.88
N GLU A 489 -41.03 19.61 -14.63
CA GLU A 489 -42.27 19.08 -14.08
C GLU A 489 -42.10 17.63 -13.60
N GLU A 490 -41.38 16.78 -14.33
CA GLU A 490 -41.01 15.43 -13.91
C GLU A 490 -40.11 15.46 -12.66
N LYS A 491 -39.15 16.39 -12.60
CA LYS A 491 -38.32 16.59 -11.42
C LYS A 491 -39.17 17.01 -10.20
N ARG A 492 -40.11 17.94 -10.37
CA ARG A 492 -41.09 18.31 -9.32
C ARG A 492 -41.95 17.13 -8.88
N LYS A 493 -42.40 16.28 -9.82
CA LYS A 493 -43.16 15.05 -9.51
C LYS A 493 -42.30 14.04 -8.73
N ARG A 494 -41.02 13.87 -9.07
CA ARG A 494 -40.05 13.05 -8.32
C ARG A 494 -39.80 13.60 -6.91
N ASP A 495 -39.61 14.90 -6.78
CA ASP A 495 -39.35 15.53 -5.47
C ASP A 495 -40.59 15.47 -4.56
N ALA A 496 -41.79 15.63 -5.13
CA ALA A 496 -43.05 15.43 -4.40
C ALA A 496 -43.27 13.96 -3.98
N ALA A 497 -42.90 13.00 -4.84
CA ALA A 497 -42.92 11.58 -4.50
C ALA A 497 -41.91 11.23 -3.39
N ALA A 498 -40.71 11.84 -3.42
CA ALA A 498 -39.70 11.69 -2.38
C ALA A 498 -40.16 12.30 -1.03
N ALA A 499 -40.85 13.44 -1.06
CA ALA A 499 -41.44 14.05 0.14
C ALA A 499 -42.58 13.20 0.72
N LYS A 500 -43.39 12.56 -0.14
CA LYS A 500 -44.44 11.61 0.27
C LYS A 500 -43.82 10.35 0.88
N ALA A 501 -42.76 9.81 0.28
CA ALA A 501 -42.00 8.68 0.82
C ALA A 501 -41.41 9.01 2.20
N LYS A 502 -40.84 10.21 2.38
CA LYS A 502 -40.30 10.67 3.67
C LYS A 502 -41.36 10.84 4.76
N ARG A 503 -42.59 11.23 4.40
CA ARG A 503 -43.74 11.26 5.34
C ARG A 503 -44.21 9.85 5.72
N THR A 504 -44.23 8.93 4.76
CA THR A 504 -44.56 7.51 5.01
C THR A 504 -43.50 6.84 5.90
N ASP A 505 -42.21 7.13 5.67
CA ASP A 505 -41.11 6.68 6.51
C ASP A 505 -41.23 7.19 7.95
N ASN A 506 -41.54 8.48 8.15
CA ASN A 506 -41.76 9.03 9.48
C ASN A 506 -42.97 8.41 10.20
N TRP A 507 -44.05 8.10 9.47
CA TRP A 507 -45.22 7.41 10.02
C TRP A 507 -44.89 5.96 10.42
N LEU A 508 -44.12 5.24 9.61
CA LEU A 508 -43.64 3.89 9.91
C LEU A 508 -42.70 3.88 11.12
N ILE A 509 -41.76 4.84 11.22
CA ILE A 509 -40.89 5.02 12.39
C ILE A 509 -41.71 5.18 13.68
N GLN A 510 -42.81 5.91 13.62
CA GLN A 510 -43.68 6.14 14.77
C GLN A 510 -44.46 4.87 15.17
N GLN A 511 -44.84 4.02 14.22
CA GLN A 511 -45.50 2.73 14.50
C GLN A 511 -44.51 1.67 15.03
N PHE A 512 -43.28 1.60 14.51
CA PHE A 512 -42.30 0.60 14.92
C PHE A 512 -41.65 0.89 16.27
N SER A 513 -41.65 2.15 16.73
CA SER A 513 -41.22 2.51 18.10
C SER A 513 -42.11 1.93 19.22
N ARG A 514 -43.25 1.30 18.89
CA ARG A 514 -44.19 0.72 19.84
C ARG A 514 -44.05 -0.79 20.06
N LEU A 515 -43.11 -1.45 19.39
CA LEU A 515 -42.86 -2.89 19.53
C LEU A 515 -41.61 -3.11 20.39
N SER A 516 -41.77 -3.84 21.50
CA SER A 516 -40.73 -4.06 22.52
C SER A 516 -39.77 -5.20 22.19
N ASP A 517 -38.60 -5.14 22.85
CA ASP A 517 -37.41 -5.96 22.61
C ASP A 517 -37.60 -7.45 22.95
N GLY A 518 -37.28 -8.29 21.96
CA GLY A 518 -37.27 -9.75 22.06
C GLY A 518 -37.32 -10.48 20.69
N SER A 519 -37.66 -9.77 19.61
CA SER A 519 -37.89 -10.33 18.27
C SER A 519 -36.69 -10.23 17.31
N ALA A 520 -35.57 -9.64 17.73
CA ALA A 520 -34.43 -9.36 16.84
C ALA A 520 -33.75 -10.63 16.29
N THR A 521 -33.72 -11.72 17.05
CA THR A 521 -33.12 -13.00 16.60
C THR A 521 -34.06 -13.76 15.64
N GLY A 522 -35.38 -13.67 15.85
CA GLY A 522 -36.37 -14.32 14.97
C GLY A 522 -36.46 -13.66 13.59
N LEU A 523 -36.29 -12.33 13.53
CA LEU A 523 -36.35 -11.60 12.26
C LEU A 523 -35.14 -11.88 11.35
N VAL A 524 -33.94 -12.04 11.93
CA VAL A 524 -32.73 -12.36 11.16
C VAL A 524 -32.83 -13.76 10.54
N ILE A 525 -33.39 -14.72 11.28
CA ILE A 525 -33.60 -16.09 10.78
C ILE A 525 -34.67 -16.12 9.66
N ALA A 526 -35.75 -15.35 9.81
CA ALA A 526 -36.82 -15.25 8.80
C ALA A 526 -36.35 -14.60 7.49
N ASN A 527 -35.52 -13.55 7.58
CA ASN A 527 -34.93 -12.87 6.43
C ASN A 527 -33.96 -13.80 5.67
N LEU A 528 -33.07 -14.47 6.39
CA LEU A 528 -32.15 -15.45 5.79
C LEU A 528 -32.90 -16.57 5.05
N ALA A 529 -33.98 -17.10 5.65
CA ALA A 529 -34.81 -18.12 5.02
C ALA A 529 -35.51 -17.60 3.74
N THR A 530 -35.89 -16.31 3.72
CA THR A 530 -36.56 -15.68 2.57
C THR A 530 -35.60 -15.47 1.40
N VAL A 531 -34.37 -14.99 1.65
CA VAL A 531 -33.36 -14.83 0.59
C VAL A 531 -32.98 -16.18 0.01
N VAL A 532 -32.64 -17.15 0.86
CA VAL A 532 -32.22 -18.49 0.40
C VAL A 532 -33.35 -19.18 -0.37
N GLY A 533 -34.59 -19.08 0.12
CA GLY A 533 -35.77 -19.65 -0.54
C GLY A 533 -36.06 -18.98 -1.90
N LEU A 534 -35.97 -17.65 -1.98
CA LEU A 534 -36.22 -16.91 -3.22
C LEU A 534 -35.13 -17.15 -4.25
N SER A 535 -33.85 -17.19 -3.84
CA SER A 535 -32.72 -17.53 -4.71
C SER A 535 -32.87 -18.95 -5.29
N ALA A 536 -33.23 -19.93 -4.46
CA ALA A 536 -33.44 -21.30 -4.91
C ALA A 536 -34.62 -21.42 -5.89
N TYR A 537 -35.73 -20.72 -5.61
CA TYR A 537 -36.91 -20.70 -6.48
C TYR A 537 -36.62 -20.07 -7.85
N LEU A 538 -35.93 -18.92 -7.86
CA LEU A 538 -35.55 -18.23 -9.10
C LEU A 538 -34.53 -19.05 -9.90
N GLY A 539 -33.59 -19.72 -9.23
CA GLY A 539 -32.66 -20.66 -9.86
C GLY A 539 -33.38 -21.82 -10.55
N TYR A 540 -34.35 -22.45 -9.86
CA TYR A 540 -35.17 -23.53 -10.42
C TYR A 540 -36.02 -23.06 -11.61
N LYS A 541 -36.64 -21.88 -11.53
CA LYS A 541 -37.38 -21.27 -12.64
C LYS A 541 -36.47 -20.94 -13.84
N GLY A 542 -35.27 -20.42 -13.58
CA GLY A 542 -34.27 -20.13 -14.60
C GLY A 542 -33.81 -21.40 -15.32
N TRP A 543 -33.56 -22.48 -14.58
CA TRP A 543 -33.22 -23.78 -15.14
C TRP A 543 -34.33 -24.35 -16.04
N GLY A 544 -35.59 -24.26 -15.61
CA GLY A 544 -36.73 -24.69 -16.42
C GLY A 544 -36.98 -23.85 -17.68
N LEU A 545 -36.52 -22.59 -17.70
CA LEU A 545 -36.52 -21.76 -18.92
C LEU A 545 -35.36 -22.11 -19.84
N TYR A 546 -34.20 -22.47 -19.27
CA TYR A 546 -33.03 -22.94 -20.01
C TYR A 546 -33.30 -24.24 -20.77
N GLU A 547 -33.88 -25.26 -20.10
CA GLU A 547 -34.24 -26.54 -20.74
C GLU A 547 -35.24 -26.38 -21.89
N LYS A 548 -36.07 -25.33 -21.84
CA LYS A 548 -37.07 -25.02 -22.88
C LYS A 548 -36.53 -24.10 -23.99
N GLY A 549 -35.23 -23.74 -23.95
CA GLY A 549 -34.61 -22.83 -24.91
C GLY A 549 -35.15 -21.39 -24.85
N LYS A 550 -35.76 -20.99 -23.73
CA LYS A 550 -36.45 -19.70 -23.55
C LYS A 550 -35.79 -18.80 -22.50
N LEU A 551 -34.58 -19.13 -22.06
CA LEU A 551 -33.83 -18.28 -21.15
C LEU A 551 -33.16 -17.14 -21.95
N ASP A 552 -33.71 -15.94 -21.85
CA ASP A 552 -33.15 -14.73 -22.44
C ASP A 552 -32.55 -13.79 -21.37
N TRP A 553 -31.76 -12.83 -21.82
CA TRP A 553 -31.12 -11.83 -20.94
C TRP A 553 -32.13 -10.96 -20.19
N LYS A 554 -33.37 -10.86 -20.70
CA LYS A 554 -34.46 -10.13 -20.04
C LYS A 554 -34.95 -10.89 -18.80
N ALA A 555 -35.14 -12.21 -18.89
CA ALA A 555 -35.51 -13.04 -17.77
C ALA A 555 -34.41 -13.08 -16.69
N VAL A 556 -33.13 -13.14 -17.11
CA VAL A 556 -31.98 -13.06 -16.20
C VAL A 556 -31.93 -11.70 -15.49
N GLY A 557 -32.14 -10.61 -16.24
CA GLY A 557 -32.18 -9.25 -15.68
C GLY A 557 -33.31 -9.04 -14.67
N ILE A 558 -34.51 -9.58 -14.94
CA ILE A 558 -35.65 -9.53 -14.01
C ILE A 558 -35.34 -10.33 -12.73
N GLY A 559 -34.75 -11.53 -12.85
CA GLY A 559 -34.35 -12.34 -11.69
C GLY A 559 -33.30 -11.65 -10.82
N ALA A 560 -32.28 -11.06 -11.44
CA ALA A 560 -31.26 -10.29 -10.74
C ALA A 560 -31.84 -9.03 -10.07
N GLY A 561 -32.76 -8.34 -10.74
CA GLY A 561 -33.47 -7.18 -10.19
C GLY A 561 -34.30 -7.50 -8.95
N ILE A 562 -35.02 -8.63 -8.96
CA ILE A 562 -35.79 -9.10 -7.79
C ILE A 562 -34.85 -9.40 -6.60
N LEU A 563 -33.73 -10.10 -6.84
CA LEU A 563 -32.75 -10.40 -5.79
C LEU A 563 -32.09 -9.15 -5.22
N ALA A 564 -31.70 -8.21 -6.07
CA ALA A 564 -31.12 -6.93 -5.65
C ALA A 564 -32.12 -6.11 -4.81
N SER A 565 -33.40 -6.11 -5.20
CA SER A 565 -34.46 -5.40 -4.48
C SER A 565 -34.69 -5.97 -3.07
N VAL A 566 -34.73 -7.30 -2.94
CA VAL A 566 -34.89 -7.97 -1.64
C VAL A 566 -33.65 -7.74 -0.77
N SER A 567 -32.45 -7.87 -1.33
CA SER A 567 -31.20 -7.62 -0.60
C SER A 567 -31.07 -6.16 -0.13
N ALA A 568 -31.53 -5.20 -0.93
CA ALA A 568 -31.55 -3.79 -0.55
C ALA A 568 -32.55 -3.52 0.58
N ALA A 569 -33.75 -4.12 0.52
CA ALA A 569 -34.75 -4.02 1.59
C ALA A 569 -34.21 -4.60 2.90
N GLU A 570 -33.52 -5.74 2.85
CA GLU A 570 -32.88 -6.33 4.04
C GLU A 570 -31.71 -5.50 4.57
N GLY A 571 -30.89 -4.89 3.71
CA GLY A 571 -29.81 -4.00 4.12
C GLY A 571 -30.31 -2.76 4.87
N VAL A 572 -31.49 -2.26 4.50
CA VAL A 572 -32.16 -1.16 5.21
C VAL A 572 -32.69 -1.61 6.58
N VAL A 573 -33.34 -2.78 6.65
CA VAL A 573 -33.84 -3.36 7.91
C VAL A 573 -32.70 -3.72 8.87
N GLY A 574 -31.60 -4.28 8.35
CA GLY A 574 -30.41 -4.63 9.12
C GLY A 574 -29.71 -3.40 9.72
N ARG A 575 -29.59 -2.30 8.95
CA ARG A 575 -29.08 -1.02 9.48
C ARG A 575 -29.97 -0.42 10.56
N TYR A 576 -31.29 -0.60 10.45
CA TYR A 576 -32.25 -0.13 11.45
C TYR A 576 -32.12 -0.89 12.78
N LEU A 577 -32.02 -2.23 12.74
CA LEU A 577 -31.78 -3.07 13.91
C LEU A 577 -30.42 -2.78 14.58
N TYR A 578 -29.38 -2.53 13.78
CA TYR A 578 -28.04 -2.25 14.30
C TYR A 578 -27.94 -0.85 14.95
N LYS A 579 -28.73 0.13 14.47
CA LYS A 579 -28.79 1.47 15.08
C LYS A 579 -29.62 1.50 16.37
N GLY A 580 -30.67 0.69 16.50
CA GLY A 580 -31.46 0.58 17.74
C GLY A 580 -30.64 0.10 18.95
N LYS A 581 -29.65 -0.76 18.72
CA LYS A 581 -28.80 -1.32 19.79
C LYS A 581 -27.81 -0.31 20.41
N LYS A 582 -27.52 0.81 19.75
CA LYS A 582 -26.63 1.88 20.27
C LYS A 582 -27.34 2.91 21.15
N GLY A 583 -28.67 2.87 21.26
CA GLY A 583 -29.47 3.82 22.03
C GLY A 583 -29.93 3.33 23.42
N GLY A 584 -29.62 2.09 23.82
CA GLY A 584 -30.16 1.45 25.02
C GLY A 584 -29.11 1.04 26.07
N SER A 585 -27.98 1.75 26.14
CA SER A 585 -26.97 1.57 27.20
C SER A 585 -26.67 2.93 27.83
N SER A 586 -27.54 3.32 28.75
CA SER A 586 -27.28 4.31 29.79
C SER A 586 -27.71 3.72 31.12
#